data_AF-B8GTT6-F1
#
_entry.id   AF-B8GTT6-F1
#
_cell.length_a   1.000
_cell.length_b   1.000
_cell.length_c   1.000
_cell.angle_alpha   90.00
_cell.angle_beta   90.00
_cell.angle_gamma   90.00
#
_symmetry.space_group_name_H-M   'P 1'
#
loop_
_entity.id
_entity.type
_entity.pdbx_description
1 polymer ?
#
loop_
_entity_poly.entity_id
_entity_poly.type
_entity_poly.pdbx_seq_one_letter_code
_entity_poly.pdbx_strand_id
1 'polypeptide(L)'
;MLSNFRSFGRLLPAGVLLLAAALNVYMDFRSLGGLAFLAACYLALQAFRSPQRALNRITIRQVVTLAALGLGASLILVQVYEYSVQKGWLGETALMRYDMQADGEFGLLLGGRSELMVSSRAVLESPWLGHGSWAKDCEYAALLLELKERAGYYPGTMNQECLIPSHSYLMGAWVEAGVMGLIFWLWVLSLPVRLLLYRHLVAQRMAPLVVFAALVLIWDVLFSPYAAWARFMVPFFVIVMMSYMPPRPERAGCCDVR
;
A
#
# COMPACT_ATOMS: atom_id res chain seq x y z
N MET A 1 -38.84 -4.64 4.91
CA MET A 1 -38.35 -3.60 5.86
C MET A 1 -37.07 -3.99 6.61
N LEU A 2 -36.94 -5.22 7.14
CA LEU A 2 -35.73 -5.67 7.88
C LEU A 2 -34.45 -5.86 7.04
N SER A 3 -34.56 -6.10 5.73
CA SER A 3 -33.39 -6.20 4.83
C SER A 3 -32.69 -4.85 4.63
N ASN A 4 -33.44 -3.75 4.56
CA ASN A 4 -32.91 -2.40 4.32
C ASN A 4 -32.13 -1.86 5.52
N PHE A 5 -32.50 -2.24 6.76
CA PHE A 5 -31.73 -1.88 7.95
C PHE A 5 -30.39 -2.61 8.03
N ARG A 6 -30.33 -3.87 7.59
CA ARG A 6 -29.08 -4.65 7.55
C ARG A 6 -28.12 -4.17 6.46
N SER A 7 -28.60 -3.68 5.32
CA SER A 7 -27.75 -3.09 4.28
C SER A 7 -27.26 -1.69 4.67
N PHE A 8 -28.10 -0.86 5.29
CA PHE A 8 -27.71 0.47 5.76
C PHE A 8 -26.58 0.42 6.80
N GLY A 9 -26.68 -0.48 7.78
CA GLY A 9 -25.63 -0.68 8.78
C GLY A 9 -24.28 -1.18 8.20
N ARG A 10 -24.28 -1.84 7.04
CA ARG A 10 -23.06 -2.29 6.35
C ARG A 10 -22.40 -1.21 5.50
N LEU A 11 -23.18 -0.21 5.05
CA LEU A 11 -22.68 0.89 4.21
C LEU A 11 -22.19 2.09 5.01
N LEU A 12 -22.64 2.25 6.26
CA LEU A 12 -22.21 3.35 7.12
C LEU A 12 -20.67 3.44 7.28
N PRO A 13 -19.93 2.34 7.53
CA PRO A 13 -18.47 2.40 7.60
C PRO A 13 -17.81 2.83 6.28
N ALA A 14 -18.38 2.42 5.14
CA ALA A 14 -17.89 2.84 3.83
C ALA A 14 -18.11 4.34 3.62
N GLY A 15 -19.27 4.88 4.05
CA GLY A 15 -19.54 6.31 4.02
C GLY A 15 -18.58 7.13 4.88
N VAL A 16 -18.27 6.66 6.11
CA VAL A 16 -17.28 7.31 6.98
C VAL A 16 -15.88 7.31 6.35
N LEU A 17 -15.47 6.20 5.73
CA LEU A 17 -14.18 6.12 5.04
C LEU A 17 -14.12 7.01 3.78
N LEU A 18 -15.23 7.19 3.05
CA LEU A 18 -15.29 8.15 1.93
C LEU A 18 -15.13 9.58 2.42
N LEU A 19 -15.78 9.94 3.53
CA LEU A 19 -15.61 11.27 4.14
C LEU A 19 -14.16 11.49 4.60
N ALA A 20 -13.57 10.48 5.26
CA ALA A 20 -12.16 10.52 5.63
C ALA A 20 -11.24 10.64 4.41
N ALA A 21 -11.56 9.97 3.29
CA ALA A 21 -10.82 10.10 2.04
C ALA A 21 -10.82 11.53 1.52
N ALA A 22 -12.00 12.16 1.45
CA ALA A 22 -12.15 13.55 1.01
C ALA A 22 -11.39 14.53 1.92
N LEU A 23 -11.49 14.35 3.24
CA LEU A 23 -10.77 15.18 4.21
C LEU A 23 -9.25 15.04 4.07
N ASN A 24 -8.74 13.82 3.87
CA ASN A 24 -7.31 13.59 3.67
C ASN A 24 -6.79 14.21 2.39
N VAL A 25 -7.54 14.11 1.28
CA VAL A 25 -7.17 14.78 0.02
C VAL A 25 -7.16 16.30 0.19
N TYR A 26 -8.15 16.86 0.88
CA TYR A 26 -8.20 18.29 1.18
C TYR A 26 -7.01 18.76 2.02
N MET A 27 -6.53 17.92 2.94
CA MET A 27 -5.36 18.18 3.78
C MET A 27 -4.02 17.81 3.11
N ASP A 28 -3.99 17.60 1.79
CA ASP A 28 -2.80 17.20 1.00
C ASP A 28 -2.22 15.80 1.34
N PHE A 29 -2.94 14.96 2.08
CA PHE A 29 -2.57 13.55 2.37
C PHE A 29 -3.06 12.59 1.28
N ARG A 30 -2.46 12.69 0.08
CA ARG A 30 -2.87 11.97 -1.14
C ARG A 30 -2.99 10.44 -0.97
N SER A 31 -1.95 9.80 -0.44
CA SER A 31 -1.90 8.34 -0.29
C SER A 31 -2.91 7.83 0.73
N LEU A 32 -3.03 8.51 1.88
CA LEU A 32 -3.97 8.15 2.93
C LEU A 32 -5.42 8.32 2.48
N GLY A 33 -5.70 9.40 1.72
CA GLY A 33 -6.99 9.61 1.07
C GLY A 33 -7.33 8.49 0.09
N GLY A 34 -6.37 8.05 -0.71
CA GLY A 34 -6.56 6.93 -1.63
C GLY A 34 -6.80 5.58 -0.95
N LEU A 35 -6.09 5.30 0.14
CA LEU A 35 -6.29 4.08 0.91
C LEU A 35 -7.68 4.05 1.57
N ALA A 36 -8.15 5.19 2.09
CA ALA A 36 -9.48 5.31 2.66
C ALA A 36 -10.57 5.13 1.59
N PHE A 37 -10.39 5.71 0.40
CA PHE A 37 -11.30 5.54 -0.74
C PHE A 37 -11.36 4.07 -1.19
N LEU A 38 -10.20 3.42 -1.35
CA LEU A 38 -10.12 2.00 -1.70
C LEU A 38 -10.79 1.10 -0.67
N ALA A 39 -10.58 1.36 0.62
CA ALA A 39 -11.24 0.64 1.70
C ALA A 39 -12.76 0.80 1.61
N ALA A 40 -13.26 2.01 1.36
CA ALA A 40 -14.68 2.27 1.20
C ALA A 40 -15.29 1.53 0.00
N CYS A 41 -14.65 1.60 -1.17
CA CYS A 41 -15.10 0.88 -2.37
C CYS A 41 -15.15 -0.64 -2.13
N TYR A 42 -14.11 -1.18 -1.49
CA TYR A 42 -14.06 -2.60 -1.15
C TYR A 42 -15.22 -3.02 -0.23
N LEU A 43 -15.47 -2.26 0.85
CA LEU A 43 -16.55 -2.54 1.78
C LEU A 43 -17.93 -2.42 1.12
N ALA A 44 -18.13 -1.39 0.28
CA ALA A 44 -19.36 -1.21 -0.47
C ALA A 44 -19.64 -2.41 -1.39
N LEU A 45 -18.64 -2.82 -2.18
CA LEU A 45 -18.78 -3.99 -3.07
C LEU A 45 -19.05 -5.30 -2.32
N GLN A 46 -18.44 -5.47 -1.16
CA GLN A 46 -18.69 -6.64 -0.31
C GLN A 46 -20.08 -6.59 0.33
N ALA A 47 -20.59 -5.41 0.67
CA ALA A 47 -21.94 -5.25 1.22
C ALA A 47 -23.04 -5.69 0.24
N PHE A 48 -22.81 -5.52 -1.07
CA PHE A 48 -23.71 -5.98 -2.14
C PHE A 48 -23.55 -7.46 -2.51
N ARG A 49 -22.50 -8.14 -2.04
CA ARG A 49 -22.29 -9.57 -2.29
C ARG A 49 -22.96 -10.43 -1.22
N SER A 50 -23.71 -11.45 -1.64
CA SER A 50 -24.43 -12.33 -0.70
C SER A 50 -23.43 -13.08 0.20
N PRO A 51 -23.58 -13.04 1.53
CA PRO A 51 -22.70 -13.73 2.48
C PRO A 51 -22.87 -15.27 2.47
N GLN A 52 -23.86 -15.80 1.74
CA GLN A 52 -24.27 -17.21 1.83
C GLN A 52 -23.48 -18.17 0.91
N ARG A 53 -22.68 -17.68 -0.06
CA ARG A 53 -21.87 -18.57 -0.92
C ARG A 53 -20.45 -18.71 -0.37
N ALA A 54 -20.34 -19.56 0.64
CA ALA A 54 -19.11 -20.00 1.32
C ALA A 54 -18.23 -20.92 0.45
N LEU A 55 -17.87 -20.49 -0.76
CA LEU A 55 -16.79 -21.14 -1.49
C LEU A 55 -15.49 -20.38 -1.21
N ASN A 56 -14.65 -21.03 -0.41
CA ASN A 56 -13.35 -20.60 0.12
C ASN A 56 -12.26 -20.44 -0.96
N ARG A 57 -12.64 -20.36 -2.25
CA ARG A 57 -11.70 -20.26 -3.36
C ARG A 57 -11.58 -18.81 -3.80
N ILE A 58 -10.34 -18.30 -3.72
CA ILE A 58 -9.92 -17.07 -4.38
C ILE A 58 -10.31 -17.20 -5.86
N THR A 59 -11.23 -16.37 -6.32
CA THR A 59 -11.62 -16.35 -7.72
C THR A 59 -10.79 -15.30 -8.45
N ILE A 60 -10.28 -15.60 -9.64
CA ILE A 60 -9.54 -14.62 -10.47
C ILE A 60 -10.32 -13.31 -10.66
N ARG A 61 -11.65 -13.39 -10.73
CA ARG A 61 -12.55 -12.22 -10.76
C ARG A 61 -12.36 -11.28 -9.56
N GLN A 62 -12.11 -11.79 -8.36
CA GLN A 62 -11.89 -10.96 -7.16
C GLN A 62 -10.56 -10.22 -7.25
N VAL A 63 -9.50 -10.92 -7.67
CA VAL A 63 -8.17 -10.31 -7.89
C VAL A 63 -8.26 -9.21 -8.96
N VAL A 64 -8.91 -9.50 -10.09
CA VAL A 64 -9.14 -8.52 -11.15
C VAL A 64 -10.00 -7.35 -10.67
N THR A 65 -11.04 -7.59 -9.86
CA THR A 65 -11.87 -6.50 -9.30
C THR A 65 -11.04 -5.61 -8.39
N LEU A 66 -10.22 -6.18 -7.49
CA LEU A 66 -9.36 -5.43 -6.59
C LEU A 66 -8.31 -4.63 -7.36
N ALA A 67 -7.68 -5.23 -8.37
CA ALA A 67 -6.71 -4.56 -9.22
C ALA A 67 -7.35 -3.40 -9.99
N ALA A 68 -8.52 -3.61 -10.59
CA ALA A 68 -9.26 -2.58 -11.31
C ALA A 68 -9.68 -1.42 -10.40
N LEU A 69 -10.13 -1.71 -9.17
CA LEU A 69 -10.43 -0.66 -8.18
C LEU A 69 -9.19 0.11 -7.76
N GLY A 70 -8.09 -0.61 -7.50
CA GLY A 70 -6.78 -0.03 -7.21
C GLY A 70 -6.37 0.99 -8.27
N LEU A 71 -6.34 0.55 -9.53
CA LEU A 71 -5.97 1.36 -10.69
C LEU A 71 -6.95 2.51 -10.93
N GLY A 72 -8.26 2.25 -10.87
CA GLY A 72 -9.28 3.27 -11.06
C GLY A 72 -9.20 4.37 -9.99
N ALA A 73 -9.04 3.98 -8.71
CA ALA A 73 -8.86 4.93 -7.62
C ALA A 73 -7.60 5.76 -7.80
N SER A 74 -6.46 5.15 -8.15
CA SER A 74 -5.22 5.90 -8.36
C SER A 74 -5.34 6.92 -9.49
N LEU A 75 -5.97 6.55 -10.61
CA LEU A 75 -6.17 7.47 -11.74
C LEU A 75 -7.10 8.62 -11.36
N ILE A 76 -8.22 8.32 -10.70
CA ILE A 76 -9.17 9.36 -10.25
C ILE A 76 -8.47 10.32 -9.27
N LEU A 77 -7.69 9.81 -8.33
CA LEU A 77 -7.00 10.64 -7.34
C LEU A 77 -5.96 11.56 -7.98
N VAL A 78 -5.18 11.07 -8.96
CA VAL A 78 -4.21 11.90 -9.68
C VAL A 78 -4.93 13.05 -10.40
N GLN A 79 -6.00 12.76 -11.15
CA GLN A 79 -6.76 13.78 -11.88
C GLN A 79 -7.41 14.80 -10.95
N VAL A 80 -8.05 14.33 -9.87
CA VAL A 80 -8.72 15.21 -8.89
C VAL A 80 -7.69 16.08 -8.17
N TYR A 81 -6.53 15.52 -7.84
CA TYR A 81 -5.45 16.25 -7.19
C TYR A 81 -4.88 17.33 -8.10
N GLU A 82 -4.47 16.98 -9.32
CA GLU A 82 -3.94 17.92 -10.32
C GLU A 82 -4.93 19.09 -10.55
N TYR A 83 -6.21 18.77 -10.78
CA TYR A 83 -7.24 19.78 -10.96
C TYR A 83 -7.37 20.70 -9.73
N SER A 84 -7.35 20.13 -8.52
CA SER A 84 -7.51 20.88 -7.27
C SER A 84 -6.30 21.81 -6.99
N VAL A 85 -5.09 21.36 -7.33
CA VAL A 85 -3.86 22.16 -7.21
C VAL A 85 -3.87 23.30 -8.21
N GLN A 86 -4.16 23.04 -9.49
CA GLN A 86 -4.19 24.06 -10.54
C GLN A 86 -5.25 25.13 -10.29
N LYS A 87 -6.35 24.79 -9.60
CA LYS A 87 -7.39 25.74 -9.19
C LYS A 87 -7.05 26.51 -7.90
N GLY A 88 -5.92 26.23 -7.26
CA GLY A 88 -5.48 26.89 -6.04
C GLY A 88 -6.25 26.49 -4.78
N TRP A 89 -7.03 25.40 -4.82
CA TRP A 89 -7.87 24.98 -3.68
C TRP A 89 -7.06 24.43 -2.50
N LEU A 90 -5.85 23.94 -2.77
CA LEU A 90 -4.96 23.32 -1.79
C LEU A 90 -3.87 24.28 -1.26
N GLY A 91 -3.88 25.53 -1.72
CA GLY A 91 -2.90 26.56 -1.35
C GLY A 91 -1.58 26.51 -2.14
N GLU A 92 -0.75 27.53 -1.97
CA GLU A 92 0.51 27.72 -2.73
C GLU A 92 1.56 26.66 -2.41
N THR A 93 1.57 26.12 -1.19
CA THR A 93 2.53 25.07 -0.79
C THR A 93 2.29 23.76 -1.53
N ALA A 94 1.03 23.40 -1.77
CA ALA A 94 0.67 22.23 -2.57
C ALA A 94 1.03 22.41 -4.05
N LEU A 95 0.86 23.63 -4.58
CA LEU A 95 1.27 23.99 -5.94
C LEU A 95 2.78 23.86 -6.13
N MET A 96 3.59 24.47 -5.25
CA MET A 96 5.05 24.33 -5.32
C MET A 96 5.51 22.86 -5.25
N ARG A 97 4.89 22.03 -4.40
CA ARG A 97 5.20 20.60 -4.31
C ARG A 97 4.79 19.84 -5.57
N TYR A 98 3.67 20.22 -6.19
CA TYR A 98 3.22 19.63 -7.43
C TYR A 98 4.21 19.95 -8.55
N ASP A 99 4.57 21.21 -8.75
CA ASP A 99 5.51 21.62 -9.80
C ASP A 99 6.86 20.90 -9.63
N MET A 100 7.41 20.87 -8.41
CA MET A 100 8.66 20.14 -8.12
C MET A 100 8.60 18.63 -8.42
N GLN A 101 7.43 18.00 -8.31
CA GLN A 101 7.25 16.55 -8.50
C GLN A 101 6.71 16.18 -9.88
N ALA A 102 6.08 17.11 -10.59
CA ALA A 102 5.36 16.89 -11.84
C ALA A 102 6.11 17.41 -13.07
N ASP A 103 7.05 18.35 -12.91
CA ASP A 103 7.76 19.00 -14.03
C ASP A 103 8.74 18.09 -14.79
N GLY A 104 9.13 16.94 -14.23
CA GLY A 104 10.06 16.03 -14.90
C GLY A 104 9.43 15.19 -16.01
N GLU A 105 10.28 14.61 -16.86
CA GLU A 105 9.95 13.94 -18.12
C GLU A 105 8.89 12.83 -17.97
N PHE A 106 8.83 12.19 -16.80
CA PHE A 106 7.94 11.06 -16.53
C PHE A 106 6.74 11.41 -15.62
N GLY A 107 6.50 12.70 -15.38
CA GLY A 107 5.38 13.21 -14.59
C GLY A 107 5.41 12.83 -13.10
N LEU A 108 4.26 13.02 -12.45
CA LEU A 108 4.12 12.95 -10.99
C LEU A 108 4.44 11.58 -10.37
N LEU A 109 4.18 10.49 -11.11
CA LEU A 109 4.30 9.12 -10.59
C LEU A 109 5.76 8.67 -10.43
N LEU A 110 6.64 9.07 -11.36
CA LEU A 110 8.07 8.74 -11.34
C LEU A 110 8.88 9.76 -10.55
N GLY A 111 8.48 11.05 -10.55
CA GLY A 111 9.11 12.10 -9.75
C GLY A 111 9.14 11.79 -8.24
N GLY A 112 8.07 11.18 -7.72
CA GLY A 112 7.99 10.75 -6.31
C GLY A 112 8.60 9.37 -6.00
N ARG A 113 9.20 8.69 -7.00
CA ARG A 113 9.63 7.27 -6.90
C ARG A 113 10.98 6.97 -7.54
N SER A 114 11.77 8.00 -7.84
CA SER A 114 13.12 7.90 -8.39
C SER A 114 14.05 6.95 -7.61
N GLU A 115 13.85 6.73 -6.30
CA GLU A 115 14.66 5.80 -5.50
C GLU A 115 14.56 4.34 -5.97
N LEU A 116 13.48 3.97 -6.68
CA LEU A 116 13.31 2.62 -7.22
C LEU A 116 14.42 2.27 -8.24
N MET A 117 14.88 3.26 -9.00
CA MET A 117 15.92 3.07 -10.02
C MET A 117 17.29 2.81 -9.38
N VAL A 118 17.59 3.51 -8.29
CA VAL A 118 18.87 3.38 -7.58
C VAL A 118 18.90 2.10 -6.74
N SER A 119 17.82 1.83 -6.00
CA SER A 119 17.72 0.62 -5.18
C SER A 119 17.70 -0.68 -6.01
N SER A 120 17.10 -0.68 -7.20
CA SER A 120 17.17 -1.83 -8.10
C SER A 120 18.60 -2.11 -8.58
N ARG A 121 19.40 -1.07 -8.86
CA ARG A 121 20.82 -1.23 -9.17
C ARG A 121 21.60 -1.81 -7.99
N ALA A 122 21.37 -1.29 -6.78
CA ALA A 122 21.99 -1.83 -5.56
C ALA A 122 21.66 -3.31 -5.35
N VAL A 123 20.40 -3.70 -5.56
CA VAL A 123 20.00 -5.11 -5.49
C VAL A 123 20.71 -5.97 -6.53
N LEU A 124 20.89 -5.48 -7.76
CA LEU A 124 21.57 -6.26 -8.82
C LEU A 124 23.04 -6.52 -8.48
N GLU A 125 23.70 -5.65 -7.72
CA GLU A 125 25.09 -5.83 -7.30
C GLU A 125 25.24 -6.85 -6.15
N SER A 126 24.30 -6.90 -5.20
CA SER A 126 24.30 -7.90 -4.12
C SER A 126 22.90 -8.49 -3.87
N PRO A 127 22.37 -9.33 -4.79
CA PRO A 127 21.00 -9.79 -4.70
C PRO A 127 20.78 -10.84 -3.60
N TRP A 128 21.84 -11.59 -3.26
CA TRP A 128 21.75 -12.74 -2.35
C TRP A 128 21.93 -12.34 -0.89
N LEU A 129 22.99 -11.58 -0.58
CA LEU A 129 23.34 -11.20 0.79
C LEU A 129 22.88 -9.77 1.14
N GLY A 130 22.69 -8.90 0.14
CA GLY A 130 22.48 -7.48 0.36
C GLY A 130 23.77 -6.74 0.71
N HIS A 131 23.61 -5.49 1.10
CA HIS A 131 24.67 -4.54 1.45
C HIS A 131 24.86 -4.40 2.97
N GLY A 132 24.12 -5.19 3.75
CA GLY A 132 24.15 -5.16 5.21
C GLY A 132 23.12 -4.22 5.83
N SER A 133 22.96 -4.32 7.14
CA SER A 133 22.05 -3.46 7.91
C SER A 133 22.53 -2.01 7.86
N TRP A 134 21.63 -1.06 7.59
CA TRP A 134 21.96 0.35 7.50
C TRP A 134 23.03 0.64 6.43
N ALA A 135 22.83 0.06 5.24
CA ALA A 135 23.76 0.15 4.12
C ALA A 135 24.00 1.60 3.69
N LYS A 136 25.28 1.98 3.62
CA LYS A 136 25.73 3.32 3.26
C LYS A 136 26.66 3.26 2.08
N ASP A 137 26.33 4.05 1.06
CA ASP A 137 27.16 4.26 -0.10
C ASP A 137 26.78 5.59 -0.76
N CYS A 138 27.75 6.51 -0.78
CA CYS A 138 27.57 7.84 -1.33
C CYS A 138 27.41 7.83 -2.86
N GLU A 139 27.90 6.80 -3.56
CA GLU A 139 27.76 6.68 -5.02
C GLU A 139 26.29 6.51 -5.41
N TYR A 140 25.55 5.67 -4.69
CA TYR A 140 24.11 5.49 -4.91
C TYR A 140 23.31 6.75 -4.58
N ALA A 141 23.68 7.45 -3.50
CA ALA A 141 23.06 8.73 -3.16
C ALA A 141 23.33 9.81 -4.23
N ALA A 142 24.54 9.87 -4.78
CA ALA A 142 24.89 10.77 -5.88
C ALA A 142 24.17 10.38 -7.18
N LEU A 143 24.09 9.08 -7.49
CA LEU A 143 23.37 8.56 -8.66
C LEU A 143 21.89 8.96 -8.62
N LEU A 144 21.26 8.97 -7.45
CA LEU A 144 19.87 9.43 -7.32
C LEU A 144 19.72 10.89 -7.74
N LEU A 145 20.63 11.76 -7.29
CA LEU A 145 20.60 13.19 -7.63
C LEU A 145 20.80 13.39 -9.13
N GLU A 146 21.76 12.68 -9.72
CA GLU A 146 22.03 12.72 -11.15
C GLU A 146 20.82 12.24 -11.97
N LEU A 147 20.17 11.14 -11.57
CA LEU A 147 18.97 10.64 -12.25
C LEU A 147 17.80 11.61 -12.15
N LYS A 148 17.61 12.26 -10.99
CA LYS A 148 16.58 13.30 -10.83
C LYS A 148 16.84 14.49 -11.74
N GLU A 149 18.07 15.00 -11.74
CA GLU A 149 18.47 16.14 -12.56
C GLU A 149 18.33 15.83 -14.05
N ARG A 150 18.81 14.67 -14.52
CA ARG A 150 18.67 14.23 -15.91
C ARG A 150 17.22 14.11 -16.35
N ALA A 151 16.33 13.68 -15.46
CA ALA A 151 14.91 13.55 -15.72
C ALA A 151 14.13 14.87 -15.51
N GLY A 152 14.82 15.99 -15.23
CA GLY A 152 14.22 17.32 -15.08
C GLY A 152 13.54 17.56 -13.73
N TYR A 153 13.73 16.67 -12.74
CA TYR A 153 13.20 16.85 -11.39
C TYR A 153 14.18 17.64 -10.52
N TYR A 154 13.66 18.35 -9.52
CA TYR A 154 14.49 18.98 -8.50
C TYR A 154 15.29 17.91 -7.73
N PRO A 155 16.63 17.89 -7.79
CA PRO A 155 17.43 16.82 -7.23
C PRO A 155 17.42 16.82 -5.69
N GLY A 156 17.26 18.00 -5.08
CA GLY A 156 17.34 18.17 -3.64
C GLY A 156 18.78 18.16 -3.13
N THR A 157 18.97 17.78 -1.87
CA THR A 157 20.28 17.70 -1.23
C THR A 157 20.70 16.26 -1.02
N MET A 158 22.01 16.02 -1.07
CA MET A 158 22.57 14.71 -0.76
C MET A 158 22.33 14.38 0.71
N ASN A 159 21.90 13.14 0.98
CA ASN A 159 21.79 12.66 2.34
C ASN A 159 23.18 12.60 2.99
N GLN A 160 23.36 13.33 4.09
CA GLN A 160 24.64 13.39 4.83
C GLN A 160 25.09 12.03 5.37
N GLU A 161 24.14 11.12 5.60
CA GLU A 161 24.46 9.77 6.07
C GLU A 161 24.81 8.81 4.93
N CYS A 162 24.71 9.23 3.67
CA CYS A 162 24.93 8.42 2.47
C CYS A 162 24.18 7.07 2.48
N LEU A 163 22.98 7.01 3.06
CA LEU A 163 22.18 5.78 3.01
C LEU A 163 21.79 5.44 1.58
N ILE A 164 21.87 4.14 1.23
CA ILE A 164 21.34 3.68 -0.06
C ILE A 164 19.84 3.96 -0.10
N PRO A 165 19.35 4.80 -1.02
CA PRO A 165 17.98 5.27 -0.99
C PRO A 165 17.02 4.14 -1.38
N SER A 166 16.13 3.78 -0.46
CA SER A 166 15.03 2.85 -0.70
C SER A 166 13.73 3.41 -0.14
N HIS A 167 12.66 3.32 -0.93
CA HIS A 167 11.36 3.92 -0.60
C HIS A 167 10.24 2.88 -0.37
N SER A 168 10.60 1.62 -0.15
CA SER A 168 9.65 0.57 0.21
C SER A 168 10.27 -0.42 1.19
N TYR A 169 9.46 -1.07 2.02
CA TYR A 169 9.98 -2.06 2.97
C TYR A 169 10.57 -3.25 2.23
N LEU A 170 9.90 -3.67 1.15
CA LEU A 170 10.34 -4.77 0.30
C LEU A 170 11.71 -4.49 -0.32
N MET A 171 11.87 -3.32 -0.95
CA MET A 171 13.12 -2.99 -1.64
C MET A 171 14.23 -2.67 -0.65
N GLY A 172 13.93 -1.95 0.43
CA GLY A 172 14.92 -1.66 1.48
C GLY A 172 15.45 -2.94 2.12
N ALA A 173 14.58 -3.89 2.44
CA ALA A 173 15.02 -5.17 2.99
C ALA A 173 15.77 -6.04 1.98
N TRP A 174 15.46 -5.93 0.68
CA TRP A 174 16.24 -6.62 -0.35
C TRP A 174 17.64 -6.00 -0.49
N VAL A 175 17.75 -4.67 -0.46
CA VAL A 175 19.03 -3.97 -0.45
C VAL A 175 19.84 -4.35 0.78
N GLU A 176 19.26 -4.38 1.98
CA GLU A 176 19.99 -4.61 3.23
C GLU A 176 20.31 -6.09 3.49
N ALA A 177 19.33 -6.98 3.30
CA ALA A 177 19.40 -8.39 3.71
C ALA A 177 19.27 -9.37 2.54
N GLY A 178 19.35 -8.89 1.30
CA GLY A 178 19.32 -9.71 0.10
C GLY A 178 18.00 -10.46 -0.06
N VAL A 179 18.09 -11.65 -0.65
CA VAL A 179 16.92 -12.49 -0.96
C VAL A 179 16.13 -12.90 0.29
N MET A 180 16.78 -13.00 1.45
CA MET A 180 16.11 -13.36 2.70
C MET A 180 15.18 -12.26 3.18
N GLY A 181 15.61 -10.99 3.08
CA GLY A 181 14.76 -9.83 3.33
C GLY A 181 13.55 -9.79 2.38
N LEU A 182 13.79 -10.04 1.09
CA LEU A 182 12.72 -10.12 0.08
C LEU A 182 11.68 -11.19 0.43
N ILE A 183 12.12 -12.41 0.73
CA ILE A 183 11.22 -13.54 1.06
C ILE A 183 10.37 -13.21 2.30
N PHE A 184 10.97 -12.63 3.33
CA PHE A 184 10.25 -12.22 4.54
C PHE A 184 9.13 -11.23 4.21
N TRP A 185 9.42 -10.16 3.46
CA TRP A 185 8.39 -9.16 3.13
C TRP A 185 7.36 -9.66 2.13
N LEU A 186 7.71 -10.57 1.21
CA LEU A 186 6.72 -11.26 0.38
C LEU A 186 5.78 -12.11 1.22
N TRP A 187 6.29 -12.77 2.26
CA TRP A 187 5.44 -13.48 3.22
C TRP A 187 4.52 -12.50 3.98
N VAL A 188 5.04 -11.38 4.49
CA VAL A 188 4.23 -10.34 5.15
C VAL A 188 3.14 -9.81 4.21
N LEU A 189 3.49 -9.49 2.97
CA LEU A 189 2.56 -8.98 1.94
C LEU A 189 1.46 -9.99 1.60
N SER A 190 1.77 -11.29 1.67
CA SER A 190 0.77 -12.34 1.44
C SER A 190 -0.34 -12.35 2.51
N LEU A 191 -0.12 -11.78 3.71
CA LEU A 191 -1.09 -11.79 4.79
C LEU A 191 -2.32 -10.91 4.48
N PRO A 192 -2.18 -9.58 4.25
CA PRO A 192 -3.30 -8.72 3.94
C PRO A 192 -3.97 -9.11 2.61
N VAL A 193 -3.22 -9.56 1.61
CA VAL A 193 -3.80 -10.04 0.34
C VAL A 193 -4.72 -11.24 0.57
N ARG A 194 -4.26 -12.27 1.30
CA ARG A 194 -5.11 -13.43 1.64
C ARG A 194 -6.34 -13.02 2.44
N LEU A 195 -6.18 -12.07 3.36
CA LEU A 195 -7.28 -11.59 4.18
C LEU A 195 -8.34 -10.82 3.38
N LEU A 196 -7.93 -9.95 2.45
CA LEU A 196 -8.85 -9.22 1.56
C LEU A 196 -9.56 -10.15 0.56
N LEU A 197 -9.02 -11.33 0.32
CA LEU A 197 -9.68 -12.36 -0.50
C LEU A 197 -10.62 -13.23 0.33
N TYR A 198 -10.53 -13.18 1.67
CA TYR A 198 -11.37 -13.94 2.59
C TYR A 198 -12.75 -13.30 2.74
N ARG A 199 -13.78 -13.98 2.18
CA ARG A 199 -15.15 -13.45 2.10
C ARG A 199 -15.84 -13.25 3.45
N HIS A 200 -15.44 -13.99 4.49
CA HIS A 200 -16.06 -13.87 5.81
C HIS A 200 -15.57 -12.66 6.61
N LEU A 201 -14.55 -11.94 6.14
CA LEU A 201 -14.03 -10.76 6.83
C LEU A 201 -15.12 -9.71 7.06
N VAL A 202 -15.94 -9.42 6.03
CA VAL A 202 -16.94 -8.32 6.06
C VAL A 202 -18.17 -8.65 6.91
N ALA A 203 -18.34 -9.91 7.33
CA ALA A 203 -19.36 -10.27 8.31
C ALA A 203 -18.97 -9.87 9.75
N GLN A 204 -17.71 -9.52 9.98
CA GLN A 204 -17.21 -9.17 11.32
C GLN A 204 -17.37 -7.68 11.62
N ARG A 205 -17.62 -7.36 12.89
CA ARG A 205 -17.85 -5.98 13.35
C ARG A 205 -16.63 -5.07 13.11
N MET A 206 -15.43 -5.62 13.19
CA MET A 206 -14.16 -4.89 13.01
C MET A 206 -13.67 -4.88 11.55
N ALA A 207 -14.46 -5.38 10.59
CA ALA A 207 -14.06 -5.47 9.19
C ALA A 207 -13.53 -4.16 8.59
N PRO A 208 -14.14 -2.98 8.82
CA PRO A 208 -13.64 -1.73 8.23
C PRO A 208 -12.23 -1.38 8.69
N LEU A 209 -11.94 -1.57 9.98
CA LEU A 209 -10.63 -1.31 10.56
C LEU A 209 -9.58 -2.28 10.00
N VAL A 210 -9.92 -3.57 9.94
CA VAL A 210 -9.00 -4.61 9.46
C VAL A 210 -8.73 -4.46 7.96
N VAL A 211 -9.74 -4.14 7.15
CA VAL A 211 -9.58 -3.85 5.72
C VAL A 211 -8.67 -2.64 5.50
N PHE A 212 -8.91 -1.56 6.24
CA PHE A 212 -8.07 -0.36 6.14
C PHE A 212 -6.62 -0.67 6.52
N ALA A 213 -6.40 -1.34 7.66
CA ALA A 213 -5.07 -1.76 8.09
C ALA A 213 -4.38 -2.70 7.08
N ALA A 214 -5.13 -3.59 6.43
CA ALA A 214 -4.61 -4.47 5.39
C ALA A 214 -4.14 -3.68 4.16
N LEU A 215 -4.92 -2.69 3.72
CA LEU A 215 -4.56 -1.82 2.59
C LEU A 215 -3.36 -0.92 2.93
N VAL A 216 -3.32 -0.37 4.15
CA VAL A 216 -2.17 0.40 4.65
C VAL A 216 -0.91 -0.46 4.64
N LEU A 217 -0.97 -1.70 5.15
CA LEU A 217 0.19 -2.60 5.14
C LEU A 217 0.65 -2.95 3.71
N ILE A 218 -0.28 -3.19 2.77
CA ILE A 218 0.07 -3.43 1.36
C ILE A 218 0.80 -2.21 0.78
N TRP A 219 0.25 -1.01 1.00
CA TRP A 219 0.85 0.23 0.53
C TRP A 219 2.23 0.43 1.13
N ASP A 220 2.36 0.25 2.44
CA ASP A 220 3.60 0.51 3.15
C ASP A 220 4.74 -0.42 2.72
N VAL A 221 4.43 -1.71 2.55
CA VAL A 221 5.42 -2.68 2.08
C VAL A 221 5.92 -2.35 0.67
N LEU A 222 5.05 -1.85 -0.19
CA LEU A 222 5.36 -1.58 -1.60
C LEU A 222 5.92 -0.17 -1.86
N PHE A 223 5.56 0.82 -1.03
CA PHE A 223 5.72 2.23 -1.40
C PHE A 223 6.09 3.18 -0.26
N SER A 224 6.25 2.71 0.98
CA SER A 224 6.64 3.56 2.12
C SER A 224 8.04 3.21 2.65
N PRO A 225 8.83 4.19 3.12
CA PRO A 225 10.09 3.95 3.79
C PRO A 225 9.91 3.37 5.20
N TYR A 226 10.73 2.38 5.58
CA TYR A 226 10.62 1.69 6.88
C TYR A 226 11.21 2.51 8.03
N ALA A 227 10.45 3.52 8.46
CA ALA A 227 10.85 4.46 9.52
C ALA A 227 10.53 3.97 10.94
N ALA A 228 10.95 4.73 11.95
CA ALA A 228 10.83 4.37 13.37
C ALA A 228 9.40 4.01 13.82
N TRP A 229 8.38 4.74 13.35
CA TRP A 229 6.98 4.46 13.70
C TRP A 229 6.48 3.12 13.13
N ALA A 230 6.93 2.77 11.92
CA ALA A 230 6.54 1.54 11.24
C ALA A 230 7.04 0.30 11.99
N ARG A 231 8.17 0.41 12.72
CA ARG A 231 8.72 -0.67 13.55
C ARG A 231 7.77 -1.15 14.65
N PHE A 232 6.83 -0.32 15.08
CA PHE A 232 5.82 -0.68 16.07
C PHE A 232 4.48 -1.06 15.42
N MET A 233 4.06 -0.30 14.41
CA MET A 233 2.75 -0.48 13.79
C MET A 233 2.69 -1.72 12.88
N VAL A 234 3.76 -2.03 12.16
CA VAL A 234 3.78 -3.16 11.23
C VAL A 234 3.65 -4.50 11.94
N PRO A 235 4.41 -4.80 13.02
CA PRO A 235 4.19 -6.03 13.78
C PRO A 235 2.77 -6.15 14.33
N PHE A 236 2.18 -5.03 14.80
CA PHE A 236 0.79 -5.02 15.23
C PHE A 236 -0.17 -5.38 14.10
N PHE A 237 -0.02 -4.78 12.92
CA PHE A 237 -0.84 -5.14 11.76
C PHE A 237 -0.66 -6.61 11.38
N VAL A 238 0.58 -7.14 11.36
CA VAL A 238 0.86 -8.55 11.09
C VAL A 238 0.10 -9.47 12.06
N ILE A 239 0.16 -9.20 13.36
CA ILE A 239 -0.54 -9.98 14.39
C ILE A 239 -2.05 -9.93 14.20
N VAL A 240 -2.60 -8.75 13.91
CA VAL A 240 -4.03 -8.58 13.60
C VAL A 240 -4.42 -9.38 12.35
N MET A 241 -3.63 -9.35 11.28
CA MET A 241 -3.93 -10.14 10.08
C MET A 241 -3.91 -11.64 10.38
N MET A 242 -2.93 -12.11 11.16
CA MET A 242 -2.80 -13.52 11.54
C MET A 242 -3.97 -14.00 12.40
N SER A 243 -4.49 -13.19 13.32
CA SER A 243 -5.62 -13.58 14.18
C SER A 243 -6.95 -13.72 13.44
N TYR A 244 -7.07 -13.10 12.25
CA TYR A 244 -8.25 -13.21 11.38
C TYR A 244 -8.08 -14.26 10.27
N MET A 245 -6.90 -14.89 10.15
CA MET A 245 -6.72 -15.96 9.17
C MET A 245 -7.50 -17.21 9.61
N PRO A 246 -8.22 -17.86 8.67
CA PRO A 246 -8.84 -19.14 8.99
C PRO A 246 -7.76 -20.15 9.37
N PRO A 247 -8.00 -21.02 10.39
CA PRO A 247 -7.09 -22.10 10.70
C PRO A 247 -6.86 -22.92 9.44
N ARG A 248 -5.60 -23.36 9.23
CA ARG A 248 -5.30 -24.29 8.14
C ARG A 248 -6.25 -25.46 8.29
N PRO A 249 -6.88 -25.96 7.20
CA PRO A 249 -7.65 -27.19 7.31
C PRO A 249 -6.69 -28.23 7.88
N GLU A 250 -6.97 -28.68 9.10
CA GLU A 250 -6.32 -29.86 9.63
C GLU A 250 -6.53 -30.92 8.56
N ARG A 251 -5.43 -31.52 8.09
CA ARG A 251 -5.54 -32.71 7.24
C ARG A 251 -6.39 -33.66 8.08
N ALA A 252 -7.64 -33.87 7.66
CA ALA A 252 -8.56 -34.77 8.34
C ALA A 252 -7.78 -36.06 8.57
N GLY A 253 -7.38 -36.25 9.82
CA GLY A 253 -6.63 -37.40 10.26
C GLY A 253 -7.52 -38.58 9.96
N CYS A 254 -7.08 -39.34 8.97
CA CYS A 254 -7.49 -40.69 8.66
C CYS A 254 -7.53 -41.49 9.97
N CYS A 255 -8.70 -41.55 10.62
CA CYS A 255 -9.04 -42.43 11.74
C CYS A 255 -10.56 -42.40 11.91
N ASP A 256 -11.27 -42.87 10.89
CA ASP A 256 -12.59 -43.47 11.10
C ASP A 256 -12.59 -44.78 10.29
N VAL A 257 -11.93 -45.79 10.86
CA VAL A 257 -12.01 -47.17 10.41
C VAL A 257 -12.33 -48.03 11.64
N ARG A 258 -13.64 -48.26 11.77
CA ARG A 258 -14.35 -49.31 12.53
C ARG A 258 -14.44 -49.17 14.04
#